data_AF-A0A534UUX1-F1
#
_entry.id   AF-A0A534UUX1-F1
#
_cell.length_a   1.000
_cell.length_b   1.000
_cell.length_c   1.000
_cell.angle_alpha   90.00
_cell.angle_beta   90.00
_cell.angle_gamma   90.00
#
_symmetry.space_group_name_H-M   'P 1'
#
loop_
_entity.id
_entity.type
_entity.pdbx_description
1 polymer ?
#
loop_
_entity_poly.entity_id
_entity_poly.type
_entity_poly.pdbx_seq_one_letter_code
_entity_poly.pdbx_strand_id
1 'polypeptide(L)'
;VRIAESTATVPAVPFTTLVPPPGSEAARAPTPQIQSDSPRVVRRARAIIGRAKRLDEIVWSLYEYTAAFLPADDPPGRQDADSVLVAHRGTSLGRARALVALLRAAGVPARLVGGLRLGGNGTKRATNSWVEAWVGSAWLPLDPASGFFGVLPNDHLALYRDDVPLIIHTRGVELDYSFSIHPTTRRLVEEGADESDVRVEAGRRPIVRGIRREPVETHTAYVTEPVASVVLIADQSVPAAVTDRILAEARAAAIDCVLLTAHFESRYFRETYLEGLITANLPLVRSANLLLVATADDAGLYALMELGQRGIHMEDSRILVAGAMIRPAALMLGSLLYHLVTPGEVVLVPRVADLLPLWEMARANLIDGTPMGEEADRWNIEPLVLGETGERLPAWRRPIMHAWARAVRAQVPLGALTLILILPIIASLVVVARVVIGLETFGMFGPVIVSLAFITTGLEWGVIIFVVIVGLGVTLRMALQRLRLQAVSRLAILIALVAAVMAGLTLVGATLGIGPLLNISIFPMVIMSNVIENFAASQAELGTRQAFRMTATTLGLSLACYLVVDRGGLQSLVLAFPEILLATILFDVLLGKWRGLRLLEYTRFFAAMRHAPPVAAPAPRGELPRP
;
A
#
# COMPACT_ATOMS: atom_id res chain seq x y z
N VAL A 1 -12.93 13.00 -21.19
CA VAL A 1 -11.81 13.71 -21.83
C VAL A 1 -10.52 12.97 -21.51
N ARG A 2 -9.67 12.85 -22.53
CA ARG A 2 -8.33 12.29 -22.42
C ARG A 2 -7.37 13.49 -22.09
N ILE A 3 -7.31 14.03 -20.85
CA ILE A 3 -6.20 14.95 -20.37
C ILE A 3 -4.83 14.28 -20.46
N ALA A 4 -4.22 14.16 -21.64
CA ALA A 4 -2.82 13.76 -21.68
C ALA A 4 -2.04 14.67 -20.72
N GLU A 5 -1.16 14.09 -19.92
CA GLU A 5 -0.21 14.86 -19.15
C GLU A 5 0.55 15.78 -20.11
N SER A 6 0.23 17.07 -20.08
CA SER A 6 0.98 18.07 -20.81
C SER A 6 2.22 18.36 -19.99
N THR A 7 3.25 17.54 -20.16
CA THR A 7 4.60 17.87 -19.70
C THR A 7 5.10 19.04 -20.55
N ALA A 8 4.76 20.27 -20.15
CA ALA A 8 5.26 21.46 -20.79
C ALA A 8 6.66 21.75 -20.23
N THR A 9 7.70 21.30 -20.92
CA THR A 9 9.07 21.71 -20.62
C THR A 9 9.28 23.14 -21.10
N VAL A 10 9.83 24.02 -20.26
CA VAL A 10 10.19 25.37 -20.69
C VAL A 10 11.31 25.26 -21.72
N PRO A 11 11.11 25.76 -22.95
CA PRO A 11 12.11 25.63 -23.99
C PRO A 11 13.37 26.42 -23.62
N ALA A 12 14.52 25.78 -23.83
CA ALA A 12 15.85 26.35 -23.67
C ALA A 12 16.21 27.34 -24.80
N VAL A 13 15.32 28.29 -25.07
CA VAL A 13 15.45 29.27 -26.17
C VAL A 13 15.78 30.66 -25.63
N PRO A 14 16.48 31.49 -26.41
CA PRO A 14 16.70 32.89 -26.05
C PRO A 14 15.37 33.60 -25.80
N PHE A 15 15.28 34.41 -24.73
CA PHE A 15 14.05 35.14 -24.41
C PHE A 15 13.59 36.06 -25.55
N THR A 16 14.52 36.58 -26.36
CA THR A 16 14.23 37.43 -27.52
C THR A 16 13.44 36.74 -28.62
N THR A 17 13.39 35.41 -28.65
CA THR A 17 12.61 34.65 -29.64
C THR A 17 11.20 34.31 -29.14
N LEU A 18 10.79 34.79 -27.97
CA LEU A 18 9.46 34.54 -27.41
C LEU A 18 8.40 35.31 -28.21
N VAL A 19 7.64 34.57 -29.02
CA VAL A 19 6.44 35.10 -29.69
C VAL A 19 5.30 35.13 -28.67
N PRO A 20 4.74 36.30 -28.34
CA PRO A 20 3.61 36.39 -27.43
C PRO A 20 2.32 35.83 -28.06
N PRO A 21 1.37 35.33 -27.26
CA PRO A 21 0.11 34.84 -27.80
C PRO A 21 -0.73 36.02 -28.34
N PRO A 22 -1.60 35.79 -29.34
CA PRO A 22 -2.55 36.79 -29.81
C PRO A 22 -3.45 37.26 -28.65
N GLY A 23 -3.58 38.57 -28.46
CA GLY A 23 -4.35 39.17 -27.34
C GLY A 23 -3.60 39.29 -26.00
N SER A 24 -2.27 39.15 -25.98
CA SER A 24 -1.43 39.13 -24.77
C SER A 24 -1.19 40.48 -24.08
N GLU A 25 -1.72 41.59 -24.58
CA GLU A 25 -1.52 42.92 -23.97
C GLU A 25 -2.00 42.95 -22.52
N ALA A 26 -3.17 42.34 -22.24
CA ALA A 26 -3.70 42.20 -20.89
C ALA A 26 -2.85 41.28 -19.99
N ALA A 27 -2.19 40.27 -20.57
CA ALA A 27 -1.31 39.35 -19.83
C ALA A 27 0.09 39.94 -19.54
N ARG A 28 0.37 41.16 -20.02
CA ARG A 28 1.58 41.94 -19.72
C ARG A 28 1.29 43.23 -18.95
N ALA A 29 0.06 43.73 -19.01
CA ALA A 29 -0.35 44.94 -18.33
C ALA A 29 -0.38 44.79 -16.78
N PRO A 30 -0.07 45.85 -16.03
CA PRO A 30 -0.26 45.87 -14.59
C PRO A 30 -1.75 45.95 -14.22
N THR A 31 -2.10 45.46 -13.03
CA THR A 31 -3.43 45.64 -12.42
C THR A 31 -3.28 46.20 -11.00
N PRO A 32 -4.35 46.71 -10.36
CA PRO A 32 -4.26 47.28 -9.00
C PRO A 32 -3.68 46.32 -7.93
N GLN A 33 -3.79 45.01 -8.15
CA GLN A 33 -3.32 43.95 -7.26
C GLN A 33 -2.05 43.23 -7.77
N ILE A 34 -1.72 43.40 -9.06
CA ILE A 34 -0.54 42.85 -9.73
C ILE A 34 0.24 44.02 -10.34
N GLN A 35 0.99 44.73 -9.49
CA GLN A 35 1.68 45.97 -9.87
C GLN A 35 3.00 45.70 -10.59
N SER A 36 2.95 45.10 -11.77
CA SER A 36 4.14 44.71 -12.56
C SER A 36 4.98 45.88 -13.08
N ASP A 37 4.42 47.09 -13.09
CA ASP A 37 5.06 48.35 -13.44
C ASP A 37 5.71 49.07 -12.23
N SER A 38 5.46 48.59 -11.01
CA SER A 38 6.04 49.17 -9.80
C SER A 38 7.58 49.16 -9.89
N PRO A 39 8.26 50.30 -9.62
CA PRO A 39 9.72 50.38 -9.63
C PRO A 39 10.40 49.36 -8.70
N ARG A 40 9.69 48.87 -7.68
CA ARG A 40 10.19 47.84 -6.75
C ARG A 40 10.16 46.46 -7.39
N VAL A 41 9.02 46.09 -7.98
CA VAL A 41 8.82 44.81 -8.68
C VAL A 41 9.79 44.71 -9.87
N VAL A 42 9.89 45.75 -10.70
CA VAL A 42 10.80 45.79 -11.85
C VAL A 42 12.26 45.64 -11.43
N ARG A 43 12.69 46.37 -10.40
CA ARG A 43 14.07 46.27 -9.87
C ARG A 43 14.35 44.90 -9.27
N ARG A 44 13.37 44.31 -8.56
CA ARG A 44 13.50 42.98 -7.96
C ARG A 44 13.60 41.91 -9.04
N ALA A 45 12.73 41.94 -10.05
CA ALA A 45 12.77 41.03 -11.19
C ALA A 45 14.13 41.10 -11.91
N ARG A 46 14.63 42.30 -12.21
CA ARG A 46 15.95 42.49 -12.83
C ARG A 46 17.09 41.95 -11.96
N ALA A 47 17.03 42.14 -10.64
CA ALA A 47 18.04 41.64 -9.73
C ALA A 47 18.07 40.10 -9.66
N ILE A 48 16.90 39.45 -9.70
CA ILE A 48 16.79 37.98 -9.68
C ILE A 48 17.24 37.39 -11.02
N ILE A 49 16.80 37.97 -12.13
CA ILE A 49 17.16 37.52 -13.49
C ILE A 49 18.66 37.67 -13.75
N GLY A 50 19.28 38.75 -13.25
CA GLY A 50 20.70 39.00 -13.37
C GLY A 50 21.17 39.00 -14.83
N ARG A 51 21.95 37.98 -15.23
CA ARG A 51 22.49 37.80 -16.58
C ARG A 51 21.77 36.71 -17.40
N ALA A 52 20.70 36.11 -16.88
CA ALA A 52 19.97 35.07 -17.58
C ALA A 52 19.38 35.63 -18.89
N LYS A 53 19.63 34.93 -19.99
CA LYS A 53 19.16 35.30 -21.34
C LYS A 53 18.19 34.28 -21.92
N ARG A 54 18.07 33.12 -21.29
CA ARG A 54 17.19 32.04 -21.72
C ARG A 54 15.89 32.07 -20.94
N LEU A 55 14.80 31.71 -21.61
CA LEU A 55 13.46 31.78 -21.04
C LEU A 55 13.29 30.85 -19.83
N ASP A 56 13.87 29.64 -19.89
CA ASP A 56 13.87 28.66 -18.80
C ASP A 56 14.56 29.18 -17.54
N GLU A 57 15.75 29.77 -17.69
CA GLU A 57 16.50 30.37 -16.58
C GLU A 57 15.73 31.54 -15.94
N ILE A 58 15.10 32.39 -16.75
CA ILE A 58 14.29 33.53 -16.27
C ILE A 58 13.08 33.05 -15.48
N VAL A 59 12.28 32.14 -16.06
CA VAL A 59 11.05 31.65 -15.44
C VAL A 59 11.34 30.84 -14.18
N TRP A 60 12.39 30.00 -14.20
CA TRP A 60 12.81 29.22 -13.03
C TRP A 60 13.26 30.11 -11.87
N SER A 61 14.12 31.10 -12.13
CA SER A 61 14.68 31.96 -11.07
C SER A 61 13.60 32.79 -10.37
N LEU A 62 12.61 33.29 -11.12
CA LEU A 62 11.48 34.04 -10.57
C LEU A 62 10.55 33.12 -9.78
N TYR A 63 10.27 31.91 -10.28
CA TYR A 63 9.48 30.92 -9.58
C TYR A 63 10.13 30.51 -8.25
N GLU A 64 11.40 30.10 -8.28
CA GLU A 64 12.14 29.63 -7.10
C GLU A 64 12.17 30.70 -6.00
N TYR A 65 12.39 31.96 -6.38
CA TYR A 65 12.33 33.09 -5.45
C TYR A 65 10.97 33.21 -4.76
N THR A 66 9.87 33.09 -5.50
CA THR A 66 8.52 33.18 -4.93
C THR A 66 8.09 31.92 -4.17
N ALA A 67 8.60 30.75 -4.55
CA ALA A 67 8.33 29.48 -3.88
C ALA A 67 8.96 29.43 -2.47
N ALA A 68 10.05 30.16 -2.26
CA ALA A 68 10.73 30.27 -0.96
C ALA A 68 9.96 31.11 0.09
N PHE A 69 8.83 31.74 -0.25
CA PHE A 69 8.08 32.58 0.69
C PHE A 69 7.42 31.73 1.78
N LEU A 70 7.29 32.27 3.00
CA LEU A 70 6.61 31.57 4.11
C LEU A 70 5.09 31.73 4.01
N PRO A 71 4.28 30.82 4.60
CA PRO A 71 2.83 30.96 4.61
C PRO A 71 2.40 32.27 5.27
N ALA A 72 1.25 32.82 4.86
CA ALA A 72 0.69 34.00 5.53
C ALA A 72 0.25 33.65 6.96
N ASP A 73 0.34 34.64 7.86
CA ASP A 73 -0.22 34.56 9.21
C ASP A 73 -1.76 34.63 9.17
N ASP A 74 -2.45 34.25 10.26
CA ASP A 74 -3.91 34.32 10.38
C ASP A 74 -4.30 35.43 11.38
N PRO A 75 -4.99 36.50 10.95
CA PRO A 75 -5.55 36.75 9.63
C PRO A 75 -4.49 37.14 8.58
N PRO A 76 -4.70 36.78 7.31
CA PRO A 76 -3.76 37.12 6.25
C PRO A 76 -3.69 38.64 6.07
N GLY A 77 -2.47 39.18 6.06
CA GLY A 77 -2.20 40.57 5.69
C GLY A 77 -2.57 40.87 4.23
N ARG A 78 -2.19 42.05 3.72
CA ARG A 78 -2.53 42.48 2.36
C ARG A 78 -1.89 41.54 1.30
N GLN A 79 -2.72 41.00 0.40
CA GLN A 79 -2.33 39.98 -0.59
C GLN A 79 -2.13 40.53 -2.02
N ASP A 80 -1.68 41.78 -2.17
CA ASP A 80 -1.23 42.32 -3.45
C ASP A 80 0.25 42.04 -3.70
N ALA A 81 0.67 42.07 -4.97
CA ALA A 81 2.01 41.65 -5.36
C ALA A 81 3.13 42.43 -4.64
N ASP A 82 3.05 43.76 -4.55
CA ASP A 82 4.10 44.54 -3.88
C ASP A 82 4.17 44.20 -2.38
N SER A 83 3.04 44.16 -1.68
CA SER A 83 2.98 43.83 -0.24
C SER A 83 3.56 42.45 0.06
N VAL A 84 3.20 41.43 -0.73
CA VAL A 84 3.68 40.05 -0.55
C VAL A 84 5.18 39.93 -0.83
N LEU A 85 5.70 40.66 -1.84
CA LEU A 85 7.14 40.72 -2.14
C LEU A 85 7.95 41.38 -1.02
N VAL A 86 7.37 42.32 -0.27
CA VAL A 86 8.03 42.88 0.93
C VAL A 86 8.02 41.89 2.07
N ALA A 87 6.84 41.35 2.36
CA ALA A 87 6.63 40.47 3.50
C ALA A 87 7.40 39.15 3.38
N HIS A 88 7.70 38.71 2.14
CA HIS A 88 8.18 37.34 1.85
C HIS A 88 7.25 36.27 2.45
N ARG A 89 5.97 36.63 2.61
CA ARG A 89 4.89 35.79 3.13
C ARG A 89 3.60 36.08 2.38
N GLY A 90 2.80 35.04 2.12
CA GLY A 90 1.54 35.18 1.41
C GLY A 90 0.75 33.90 1.35
N THR A 91 -0.56 34.03 1.12
CA THR A 91 -1.46 32.92 0.79
C THR A 91 -1.18 32.42 -0.64
N SER A 92 -1.88 31.36 -1.07
CA SER A 92 -1.82 30.88 -2.47
C SER A 92 -2.04 32.02 -3.48
N LEU A 93 -3.06 32.85 -3.25
CA LEU A 93 -3.37 34.03 -4.06
C LEU A 93 -2.26 35.09 -4.02
N GLY A 94 -1.78 35.45 -2.83
CA GLY A 94 -0.76 36.49 -2.68
C GLY A 94 0.55 36.12 -3.38
N ARG A 95 1.01 34.88 -3.22
CA ARG A 95 2.24 34.40 -3.87
C ARG A 95 2.09 34.30 -5.39
N ALA A 96 0.93 33.84 -5.85
CA ALA A 96 0.65 33.77 -7.29
C ALA A 96 0.64 35.18 -7.92
N ARG A 97 0.02 36.18 -7.27
CA ARG A 97 0.08 37.58 -7.72
C ARG A 97 1.51 38.13 -7.77
N ALA A 98 2.32 37.85 -6.74
CA ALA A 98 3.72 38.25 -6.70
C ALA A 98 4.52 37.66 -7.89
N LEU A 99 4.33 36.38 -8.18
CA LEU A 99 4.97 35.71 -9.31
C LEU A 99 4.51 36.26 -10.66
N VAL A 100 3.20 36.49 -10.87
CA VAL A 100 2.69 37.13 -12.09
C VAL A 100 3.29 38.51 -12.28
N ALA A 101 3.38 39.32 -11.22
CA ALA A 101 3.94 40.66 -11.30
C ALA A 101 5.42 40.64 -11.72
N LEU A 102 6.22 39.72 -11.16
CA LEU A 102 7.62 39.54 -11.52
C LEU A 102 7.80 39.05 -12.97
N LEU A 103 6.98 38.10 -13.42
CA LEU A 103 7.01 37.58 -14.79
C LEU A 103 6.63 38.66 -15.82
N ARG A 104 5.56 39.42 -15.55
CA ARG A 104 5.14 40.55 -16.39
C ARG A 104 6.21 41.64 -16.43
N ALA A 105 6.84 41.94 -15.30
CA ALA A 105 7.96 42.89 -15.23
C ALA A 105 9.19 42.43 -16.03
N ALA A 106 9.37 41.12 -16.19
CA ALA A 106 10.40 40.50 -17.03
C ALA A 106 10.02 40.45 -18.52
N GLY A 107 8.78 40.82 -18.89
CA GLY A 107 8.25 40.76 -20.26
C GLY A 107 7.66 39.39 -20.65
N VAL A 108 7.63 38.43 -19.72
CA VAL A 108 6.96 37.14 -19.91
C VAL A 108 5.45 37.35 -19.72
N PRO A 109 4.60 37.08 -20.74
CA PRO A 109 3.15 37.13 -20.55
C PRO A 109 2.76 36.12 -19.47
N ALA A 110 2.09 36.58 -18.42
CA ALA A 110 1.68 35.74 -17.31
C ALA A 110 0.27 36.12 -16.86
N ARG A 111 -0.51 35.13 -16.44
CA ARG A 111 -1.86 35.34 -15.92
C ARG A 111 -2.07 34.56 -14.64
N LEU A 112 -2.92 35.12 -13.77
CA LEU A 112 -3.38 34.43 -12.59
C LEU A 112 -4.44 33.40 -12.98
N VAL A 113 -4.47 32.27 -12.29
CA VAL A 113 -5.55 31.30 -12.39
C VAL A 113 -6.04 31.00 -10.99
N GLY A 114 -7.34 31.11 -10.79
CA GLY A 114 -7.99 30.73 -9.54
C GLY A 114 -8.92 29.55 -9.74
N GLY A 115 -8.96 28.67 -8.77
CA GLY A 115 -9.62 27.40 -8.91
C GLY A 115 -9.77 26.62 -7.63
N LEU A 116 -10.14 25.36 -7.79
CA LEU A 116 -10.30 24.41 -6.71
C LEU A 116 -9.34 23.26 -6.89
N ARG A 117 -8.83 22.77 -5.77
CA ARG A 117 -8.14 21.50 -5.74
C ARG A 117 -9.15 20.41 -5.38
N LEU A 118 -9.37 19.45 -6.27
CA LEU A 118 -10.40 18.41 -6.22
C LEU A 118 -10.04 17.20 -5.34
N GLY A 119 -8.88 17.21 -4.67
CA GLY A 119 -8.47 16.14 -3.76
C GLY A 119 -9.32 16.06 -2.49
N GLY A 120 -9.89 14.89 -2.23
CA GLY A 120 -10.68 14.53 -1.02
C GLY A 120 -12.18 14.85 -1.12
N ASN A 121 -13.02 14.04 -0.46
CA ASN A 121 -14.45 14.34 -0.28
C ASN A 121 -14.63 15.47 0.74
N GLY A 122 -15.45 16.47 0.42
CA GLY A 122 -15.86 17.47 1.42
C GLY A 122 -16.26 18.84 0.87
N THR A 123 -16.71 19.68 1.79
CA THR A 123 -17.13 21.06 1.57
C THR A 123 -15.93 21.99 1.76
N LYS A 124 -15.48 22.66 0.68
CA LYS A 124 -14.32 23.58 0.70
C LYS A 124 -14.77 25.02 0.69
N ARG A 125 -14.16 25.84 1.53
CA ARG A 125 -14.44 27.29 1.61
C ARG A 125 -13.38 28.17 0.93
N ALA A 126 -12.14 27.68 0.81
CA ALA A 126 -11.03 28.43 0.24
C ALA A 126 -10.69 27.97 -1.18
N THR A 127 -10.37 28.94 -2.05
CA THR A 127 -9.86 28.69 -3.41
C THR A 127 -8.34 28.60 -3.42
N ASN A 128 -7.81 27.84 -4.39
CA ASN A 128 -6.38 27.80 -4.69
C ASN A 128 -6.09 28.73 -5.87
N SER A 129 -4.92 29.33 -5.89
CA SER A 129 -4.49 30.20 -6.98
C SER A 129 -3.07 29.86 -7.41
N TRP A 130 -2.85 29.81 -8.72
CA TRP A 130 -1.56 29.55 -9.35
C TRP A 130 -1.37 30.49 -10.53
N VAL A 131 -0.26 30.33 -11.24
CA VAL A 131 0.17 31.17 -12.35
C VAL A 131 0.25 30.36 -13.63
N GLU A 132 -0.16 30.96 -14.74
CA GLU A 132 0.14 30.45 -16.09
C GLU A 132 1.06 31.45 -16.80
N ALA A 133 2.25 31.00 -17.19
CA ALA A 133 3.26 31.81 -17.89
C ALA A 133 3.39 31.34 -19.35
N TRP A 134 3.39 32.25 -20.32
CA TRP A 134 3.52 31.88 -21.72
C TRP A 134 4.96 31.54 -22.09
N VAL A 135 5.17 30.35 -22.65
CA VAL A 135 6.51 29.86 -23.04
C VAL A 135 6.75 29.77 -24.55
N GLY A 136 5.88 30.39 -25.36
CA GLY A 136 6.01 30.47 -26.81
C GLY A 136 5.06 29.54 -27.56
N SER A 137 4.89 28.31 -27.07
CA SER A 137 3.96 27.32 -27.64
C SER A 137 2.74 27.03 -26.78
N ALA A 138 2.83 27.27 -25.47
CA ALA A 138 1.78 26.94 -24.50
C ALA A 138 1.85 27.85 -23.26
N TRP A 139 0.78 27.80 -22.45
CA TRP A 139 0.75 28.35 -21.10
C TRP A 139 1.31 27.31 -20.12
N LEU A 140 2.41 27.66 -19.46
CA LEU A 140 3.10 26.87 -18.46
C LEU A 140 2.52 27.13 -17.07
N PRO A 141 1.95 26.12 -16.38
CA PRO A 141 1.44 26.30 -15.03
C PRO A 141 2.57 26.33 -13.99
N LEU A 142 2.45 27.21 -13.00
CA LEU A 142 3.41 27.47 -11.92
C LEU A 142 2.64 27.73 -10.62
N ASP A 143 2.82 26.90 -9.59
CA ASP A 143 2.23 27.09 -8.26
C ASP A 143 3.33 27.27 -7.20
N PRO A 144 3.67 28.52 -6.84
CA PRO A 144 4.70 28.80 -5.83
C PRO A 144 4.23 28.51 -4.39
N ALA A 145 2.94 28.27 -4.14
CA ALA A 145 2.45 27.93 -2.81
C ALA A 145 2.56 26.42 -2.53
N SER A 146 2.24 25.60 -3.52
CA SER A 146 2.31 24.13 -3.41
C SER A 146 3.61 23.52 -3.94
N GLY A 147 4.47 24.31 -4.59
CA GLY A 147 5.78 23.87 -5.08
C GLY A 147 5.74 23.16 -6.43
N PHE A 148 4.74 23.43 -7.28
CA PHE A 148 4.63 22.84 -8.62
C PHE A 148 5.19 23.75 -9.71
N PHE A 149 6.05 23.21 -10.57
CA PHE A 149 6.66 23.92 -11.71
C PHE A 149 6.42 23.15 -13.02
N GLY A 150 5.74 23.76 -13.98
CA GLY A 150 5.51 23.23 -15.32
C GLY A 150 4.48 22.10 -15.42
N VAL A 151 4.18 21.42 -14.31
CA VAL A 151 3.17 20.37 -14.24
C VAL A 151 2.33 20.56 -12.97
N LEU A 152 1.01 20.67 -13.14
CA LEU A 152 0.05 20.60 -12.05
C LEU A 152 -0.58 19.20 -12.01
N PRO A 153 -0.89 18.65 -10.81
CA PRO A 153 -1.62 17.41 -10.72
C PRO A 153 -3.05 17.54 -11.25
N ASN A 154 -3.62 16.42 -11.69
CA ASN A 154 -4.96 16.32 -12.30
C ASN A 154 -6.13 16.68 -11.36
N ASP A 155 -5.85 17.07 -10.12
CA ASP A 155 -6.83 17.56 -9.16
C ASP A 155 -6.98 19.09 -9.19
N HIS A 156 -6.28 19.84 -10.04
CA HIS A 156 -6.42 21.30 -10.13
C HIS A 156 -7.47 21.70 -11.17
N LEU A 157 -8.63 22.17 -10.71
CA LEU A 157 -9.70 22.69 -11.56
C LEU A 157 -9.63 24.22 -11.63
N ALA A 158 -9.28 24.76 -12.80
CA ALA A 158 -9.35 26.20 -13.07
C ALA A 158 -10.80 26.66 -13.16
N LEU A 159 -11.21 27.61 -12.33
CA LEU A 159 -12.56 28.20 -12.37
C LEU A 159 -12.57 29.54 -13.08
N TYR A 160 -11.53 30.34 -12.87
CA TYR A 160 -11.38 31.65 -13.49
C TYR A 160 -9.92 31.92 -13.83
N ARG A 161 -9.71 32.79 -14.81
CA ARG A 161 -8.41 33.28 -15.23
C ARG A 161 -8.40 34.79 -15.06
N ASP A 162 -7.20 35.31 -14.85
CA ASP A 162 -6.92 36.68 -14.46
C ASP A 162 -7.37 37.01 -13.02
N ASP A 163 -7.06 38.22 -12.58
CA ASP A 163 -7.22 38.63 -11.19
C ASP A 163 -8.64 39.13 -10.89
N VAL A 164 -9.60 38.24 -11.11
CA VAL A 164 -11.04 38.49 -10.92
C VAL A 164 -11.50 37.83 -9.62
N PRO A 165 -12.26 38.52 -8.76
CA PRO A 165 -12.84 37.89 -7.58
C PRO A 165 -13.88 36.84 -7.99
N LEU A 166 -13.81 35.65 -7.38
CA LEU A 166 -14.77 34.57 -7.66
C LEU A 166 -16.21 34.97 -7.27
N ILE A 167 -16.37 35.74 -6.20
CA ILE A 167 -17.66 36.25 -5.76
C ILE A 167 -17.52 37.74 -5.45
N ILE A 168 -18.42 38.54 -6.02
CA ILE A 168 -18.60 39.95 -5.69
C ILE A 168 -19.89 40.05 -4.88
N HIS A 169 -19.80 40.53 -3.64
CA HIS A 169 -20.97 40.73 -2.79
C HIS A 169 -21.06 42.17 -2.29
N THR A 170 -22.27 42.60 -1.94
CA THR A 170 -22.52 43.92 -1.37
C THR A 170 -21.85 44.06 -0.01
N ARG A 171 -21.14 45.17 0.22
CA ARG A 171 -20.50 45.46 1.52
C ARG A 171 -21.55 45.51 2.63
N GLY A 172 -21.28 44.85 3.75
CA GLY A 172 -22.18 44.78 4.91
C GLY A 172 -23.14 43.59 4.92
N VAL A 173 -23.12 42.74 3.88
CA VAL A 173 -23.85 41.47 3.84
C VAL A 173 -22.87 40.34 4.12
N GLU A 174 -23.13 39.55 5.16
CA GLU A 174 -22.39 38.31 5.42
C GLU A 174 -22.73 37.28 4.35
N LEU A 175 -21.71 36.88 3.59
CA LEU A 175 -21.83 35.87 2.55
C LEU A 175 -21.19 34.57 3.06
N ASP A 176 -22.03 33.56 3.35
CA ASP A 176 -21.56 32.21 3.60
C ASP A 176 -21.63 31.39 2.30
N TYR A 177 -20.48 30.91 1.83
CA TYR A 177 -20.41 30.11 0.60
C TYR A 177 -19.48 28.91 0.80
N SER A 178 -19.76 27.85 0.08
CA SER A 178 -18.90 26.66 0.08
C SER A 178 -19.04 25.86 -1.20
N PHE A 179 -17.97 25.17 -1.57
CA PHE A 179 -17.92 24.26 -2.71
C PHE A 179 -18.05 22.84 -2.21
N SER A 180 -19.14 22.17 -2.60
CA SER A 180 -19.31 20.74 -2.36
C SER A 180 -18.74 19.98 -3.55
N ILE A 181 -17.68 19.22 -3.31
CA ILE A 181 -17.02 18.44 -4.36
C ILE A 181 -17.48 17.00 -4.21
N HIS A 182 -18.18 16.51 -5.23
CA HIS A 182 -18.64 15.13 -5.31
C HIS A 182 -17.91 14.43 -6.46
N PRO A 183 -17.22 13.31 -6.22
CA PRO A 183 -16.70 12.49 -7.30
C PRO A 183 -17.89 11.95 -8.10
N THR A 184 -17.97 12.34 -9.37
CA THR A 184 -19.01 11.95 -10.32
C THR A 184 -18.36 11.44 -11.59
N THR A 185 -19.07 10.61 -12.33
CA THR A 185 -18.50 9.91 -13.46
C THR A 185 -19.24 10.17 -14.75
N ARG A 186 -18.47 10.12 -15.84
CA ARG A 186 -18.71 10.79 -17.11
C ARG A 186 -20.06 10.53 -17.80
N ARG A 187 -20.75 9.43 -17.51
CA ARG A 187 -22.01 9.08 -18.19
C ARG A 187 -23.21 9.84 -17.64
N LEU A 188 -23.15 10.20 -16.36
CA LEU A 188 -23.89 11.32 -15.80
C LEU A 188 -23.36 12.66 -16.37
N VAL A 189 -22.95 12.78 -17.65
CA VAL A 189 -22.71 14.06 -18.35
C VAL A 189 -23.42 14.17 -19.71
N GLU A 190 -23.74 13.04 -20.36
CA GLU A 190 -24.16 13.01 -21.77
C GLU A 190 -25.68 12.88 -22.00
N GLU A 191 -26.48 12.39 -21.03
CA GLU A 191 -27.93 12.09 -21.23
C GLU A 191 -28.94 13.23 -20.95
N GLY A 192 -28.54 14.51 -21.01
CA GLY A 192 -29.48 15.65 -21.06
C GLY A 192 -30.67 15.61 -20.08
N ALA A 193 -30.39 15.63 -18.77
CA ALA A 193 -31.41 16.02 -17.78
C ALA A 193 -31.47 17.55 -17.73
N ASP A 194 -32.70 18.08 -17.70
CA ASP A 194 -33.05 19.49 -17.54
C ASP A 194 -32.11 20.25 -16.60
N GLU A 195 -31.76 21.48 -17.01
CA GLU A 195 -30.90 22.41 -16.27
C GLU A 195 -31.33 22.56 -14.80
N SER A 196 -30.58 21.90 -13.92
CA SER A 196 -30.12 22.48 -12.66
C SER A 196 -28.80 21.82 -12.24
N ASP A 197 -27.75 22.28 -12.94
CA ASP A 197 -26.33 22.37 -12.58
C ASP A 197 -25.69 21.34 -11.62
N VAL A 198 -24.92 20.40 -12.20
CA VAL A 198 -23.44 20.50 -12.35
C VAL A 198 -22.93 19.19 -12.99
N ARG A 199 -22.13 19.28 -14.07
CA ARG A 199 -21.46 18.14 -14.71
C ARG A 199 -19.97 18.44 -15.02
N VAL A 200 -19.08 17.55 -14.58
CA VAL A 200 -17.60 17.63 -14.64
C VAL A 200 -17.05 16.66 -15.72
N GLU A 201 -16.10 17.10 -16.55
CA GLU A 201 -15.26 16.25 -17.43
C GLU A 201 -13.80 16.76 -17.48
N ALA A 202 -12.72 15.99 -17.67
CA ALA A 202 -12.36 14.60 -17.37
C ALA A 202 -10.86 14.41 -17.72
N GLY A 203 -10.06 13.75 -16.88
CA GLY A 203 -8.60 13.62 -17.07
C GLY A 203 -8.05 12.31 -17.63
N ARG A 204 -7.03 12.38 -18.51
CA ARG A 204 -6.02 11.34 -18.75
C ARG A 204 -4.85 11.60 -17.80
N ARG A 205 -3.97 10.61 -17.79
CA ARG A 205 -3.09 10.26 -16.69
C ARG A 205 -1.65 10.71 -16.88
N PRO A 206 -0.92 10.83 -15.75
CA PRO A 206 0.49 11.09 -15.74
C PRO A 206 1.37 9.85 -15.94
N ILE A 207 2.53 10.01 -16.58
CA ILE A 207 3.66 9.08 -16.65
C ILE A 207 4.74 9.57 -15.67
N VAL A 208 4.68 9.02 -14.45
CA VAL A 208 5.67 9.23 -13.39
C VAL A 208 6.77 8.17 -13.52
N ARG A 209 8.00 8.58 -13.84
CA ARG A 209 9.19 7.71 -13.74
C ARG A 209 9.74 7.76 -12.32
N GLY A 210 9.33 6.81 -11.49
CA GLY A 210 9.92 6.53 -10.17
C GLY A 210 10.28 5.05 -10.06
N ILE A 211 11.40 4.75 -9.39
CA ILE A 211 11.86 3.38 -9.12
C ILE A 211 10.73 2.63 -8.40
N ARG A 212 10.16 1.62 -9.09
CA ARG A 212 9.04 0.73 -8.70
C ARG A 212 8.20 1.22 -7.52
N ARG A 213 7.26 2.12 -7.80
CA ARG A 213 6.03 2.27 -7.00
C ARG A 213 5.07 1.19 -7.49
N GLU A 214 4.37 0.48 -6.61
CA GLU A 214 3.24 -0.40 -6.98
C GLU A 214 1.98 0.48 -7.02
N PRO A 215 1.54 0.97 -8.20
CA PRO A 215 0.36 1.83 -8.28
C PRO A 215 -0.90 1.00 -8.05
N VAL A 216 -1.85 1.57 -7.31
CA VAL A 216 -3.24 1.10 -7.38
C VAL A 216 -3.90 1.72 -8.58
N GLU A 217 -4.35 0.87 -9.49
CA GLU A 217 -5.05 1.29 -10.68
C GLU A 217 -6.55 1.24 -10.41
N THR A 218 -7.18 2.40 -10.44
CA THR A 218 -8.64 2.52 -10.34
C THR A 218 -9.24 2.64 -11.74
N HIS A 219 -10.16 1.74 -12.03
CA HIS A 219 -10.85 1.58 -13.31
C HIS A 219 -12.35 1.69 -13.05
N THR A 220 -13.06 2.55 -13.80
CA THR A 220 -14.47 2.78 -13.51
C THR A 220 -15.34 2.87 -14.76
N ALA A 221 -16.56 2.36 -14.62
CA ALA A 221 -17.65 2.46 -15.58
C ALA A 221 -18.87 2.86 -14.77
N TYR A 222 -19.51 3.98 -15.14
CA TYR A 222 -20.75 4.38 -14.48
C TYR A 222 -21.82 4.56 -15.52
N VAL A 223 -23.06 4.37 -15.11
CA VAL A 223 -24.28 4.34 -15.91
C VAL A 223 -25.17 5.52 -15.50
N THR A 224 -25.92 6.11 -16.40
CA THR A 224 -26.79 7.26 -16.06
C THR A 224 -28.01 6.82 -15.23
N GLU A 225 -28.58 5.66 -15.57
CA GLU A 225 -29.60 4.95 -14.80
C GLU A 225 -29.07 3.55 -14.45
N PRO A 226 -28.26 3.42 -13.38
CA PRO A 226 -27.69 2.14 -13.01
C PRO A 226 -28.76 1.22 -12.43
N VAL A 227 -28.85 0.01 -12.96
CA VAL A 227 -29.70 -1.07 -12.43
C VAL A 227 -29.08 -1.67 -11.16
N ALA A 228 -27.75 -1.61 -11.03
CA ALA A 228 -27.01 -2.08 -9.87
C ALA A 228 -25.64 -1.40 -9.74
N SER A 229 -25.08 -1.35 -8.54
CA SER A 229 -23.70 -0.92 -8.25
C SER A 229 -22.82 -2.09 -7.83
N VAL A 230 -21.63 -2.16 -8.42
CA VAL A 230 -20.63 -3.22 -8.22
C VAL A 230 -19.28 -2.60 -7.88
N VAL A 231 -18.69 -3.07 -6.78
CA VAL A 231 -17.30 -2.75 -6.43
C VAL A 231 -16.48 -4.02 -6.57
N LEU A 232 -15.51 -4.01 -7.49
CA LEU A 232 -14.55 -5.07 -7.71
C LEU A 232 -13.19 -4.66 -7.11
N ILE A 233 -12.61 -5.54 -6.31
CA ILE A 233 -11.27 -5.36 -5.73
C ILE A 233 -10.44 -6.56 -6.15
N ALA A 234 -9.30 -6.34 -6.79
CA ALA A 234 -8.37 -7.40 -7.16
C ALA A 234 -6.94 -7.08 -6.69
N ASP A 235 -6.22 -8.09 -6.19
CA ASP A 235 -4.82 -7.95 -5.72
C ASP A 235 -3.77 -8.46 -6.74
N GLN A 236 -4.20 -8.73 -7.97
CA GLN A 236 -3.36 -9.22 -9.05
C GLN A 236 -3.35 -8.25 -10.22
N SER A 237 -2.26 -8.27 -11.00
CA SER A 237 -2.18 -7.51 -12.24
C SER A 237 -3.17 -8.07 -13.26
N VAL A 238 -4.28 -7.36 -13.48
CA VAL A 238 -5.31 -7.75 -14.45
C VAL A 238 -4.90 -7.25 -15.84
N PRO A 239 -4.88 -8.09 -16.89
CA PRO A 239 -4.61 -7.63 -18.25
C PRO A 239 -5.60 -6.54 -18.66
N ALA A 240 -5.10 -5.48 -19.31
CA ALA A 240 -5.94 -4.35 -19.75
C ALA A 240 -7.15 -4.79 -20.60
N ALA A 241 -7.00 -5.84 -21.42
CA ALA A 241 -8.09 -6.41 -22.21
C ALA A 241 -9.24 -6.97 -21.36
N VAL A 242 -8.93 -7.57 -20.21
CA VAL A 242 -9.94 -8.10 -19.27
C VAL A 242 -10.65 -6.94 -18.57
N THR A 243 -9.89 -5.96 -18.10
CA THR A 243 -10.45 -4.76 -17.48
C THR A 243 -11.36 -3.99 -18.44
N ASP A 244 -10.91 -3.76 -19.67
CA ASP A 244 -11.71 -3.07 -20.70
C ASP A 244 -12.97 -3.85 -21.05
N ARG A 245 -12.90 -5.19 -21.06
CA ARG A 245 -14.05 -6.07 -21.31
C ARG A 245 -15.09 -5.96 -20.21
N ILE A 246 -14.69 -6.10 -18.95
CA ILE A 246 -15.57 -5.99 -17.78
C ILE A 246 -16.27 -4.63 -17.76
N LEU A 247 -15.51 -3.54 -17.98
CA LEU A 247 -16.08 -2.20 -18.00
C LEU A 247 -17.04 -1.97 -19.19
N ALA A 248 -16.78 -2.58 -20.34
CA ALA A 248 -17.65 -2.50 -21.51
C ALA A 248 -18.97 -3.24 -21.27
N GLU A 249 -18.90 -4.44 -20.69
CA GLU A 249 -20.08 -5.23 -20.32
C GLU A 249 -20.89 -4.55 -19.23
N ALA A 250 -20.25 -4.01 -18.19
CA ALA A 250 -20.92 -3.24 -17.15
C ALA A 250 -21.69 -2.06 -17.75
N ARG A 251 -21.08 -1.33 -18.71
CA ARG A 251 -21.77 -0.22 -19.38
C ARG A 251 -22.97 -0.67 -20.21
N ALA A 252 -22.83 -1.77 -20.95
CA ALA A 252 -23.88 -2.34 -21.77
C ALA A 252 -25.05 -2.86 -20.92
N ALA A 253 -24.74 -3.42 -19.75
CA ALA A 253 -25.68 -3.96 -18.78
C ALA A 253 -26.32 -2.90 -17.85
N ALA A 254 -25.99 -1.62 -18.03
CA ALA A 254 -26.43 -0.56 -17.13
C ALA A 254 -25.98 -0.77 -15.65
N ILE A 255 -24.77 -1.28 -15.41
CA ILE A 255 -24.20 -1.49 -14.06
C ILE A 255 -23.10 -0.46 -13.74
N ASP A 256 -23.22 0.22 -12.59
CA ASP A 256 -22.15 1.03 -12.02
C ASP A 256 -21.04 0.09 -11.52
N CYS A 257 -19.83 0.23 -12.02
CA CYS A 257 -18.72 -0.68 -11.76
C CYS A 257 -17.45 0.10 -11.39
N VAL A 258 -16.92 -0.15 -10.21
CA VAL A 258 -15.64 0.38 -9.73
C VAL A 258 -14.69 -0.79 -9.53
N LEU A 259 -13.66 -0.89 -10.37
CA LEU A 259 -12.58 -1.87 -10.27
C LEU A 259 -11.34 -1.23 -9.66
N LEU A 260 -10.86 -1.80 -8.55
CA LEU A 260 -9.67 -1.40 -7.82
C LEU A 260 -8.65 -2.53 -7.91
N THR A 261 -7.56 -2.32 -8.64
CA THR A 261 -6.49 -3.33 -8.78
C THR A 261 -5.22 -2.87 -8.08
N ALA A 262 -4.62 -3.74 -7.27
CA ALA A 262 -3.35 -3.51 -6.60
C ALA A 262 -2.45 -4.76 -6.75
N HIS A 263 -1.13 -4.65 -6.58
CA HIS A 263 -0.22 -5.80 -6.62
C HIS A 263 0.72 -5.74 -5.43
N PHE A 264 0.93 -6.86 -4.75
CA PHE A 264 1.75 -6.93 -3.54
C PHE A 264 2.33 -8.34 -3.34
N GLU A 265 3.55 -8.42 -2.82
CA GLU A 265 4.26 -9.68 -2.60
C GLU A 265 3.94 -10.37 -1.27
N SER A 266 3.74 -9.60 -0.18
CA SER A 266 3.50 -10.20 1.15
C SER A 266 2.02 -10.22 1.50
N ARG A 267 1.54 -11.35 2.02
CA ARG A 267 0.16 -11.53 2.51
C ARG A 267 -0.22 -10.49 3.57
N TYR A 268 0.66 -10.26 4.54
CA TYR A 268 0.39 -9.31 5.62
C TYR A 268 0.24 -7.86 5.10
N PHE A 269 1.07 -7.46 4.14
CA PHE A 269 0.93 -6.14 3.52
C PHE A 269 -0.33 -6.04 2.65
N ARG A 270 -0.70 -7.12 1.95
CA ARG A 270 -1.97 -7.22 1.22
C ARG A 270 -3.16 -6.99 2.13
N GLU A 271 -3.23 -7.68 3.26
CA GLU A 271 -4.31 -7.54 4.25
C GLU A 271 -4.45 -6.08 4.72
N THR A 272 -3.39 -5.51 5.30
CA THR A 272 -3.42 -4.12 5.82
C THR A 272 -3.70 -3.08 4.73
N TYR A 273 -3.20 -3.32 3.51
CA TYR A 273 -3.48 -2.43 2.39
C TYR A 273 -4.93 -2.51 1.93
N LEU A 274 -5.47 -3.72 1.75
CA LEU A 274 -6.86 -3.95 1.37
C LEU A 274 -7.83 -3.38 2.42
N GLU A 275 -7.52 -3.53 3.72
CA GLU A 275 -8.24 -2.86 4.81
C GLU A 275 -8.24 -1.33 4.65
N GLY A 276 -7.07 -0.75 4.36
CA GLY A 276 -6.92 0.68 4.07
C GLY A 276 -7.71 1.13 2.84
N LEU A 277 -7.71 0.32 1.78
CA LEU A 277 -8.43 0.59 0.54
C LEU A 277 -9.96 0.50 0.71
N ILE A 278 -10.45 -0.50 1.42
CA ILE A 278 -11.87 -0.63 1.80
C ILE A 278 -12.28 0.54 2.69
N THR A 279 -11.44 0.90 3.67
CA THR A 279 -11.66 2.04 4.57
C THR A 279 -11.72 3.36 3.82
N ALA A 280 -10.79 3.61 2.91
CA ALA A 280 -10.72 4.85 2.14
C ALA A 280 -11.92 5.00 1.18
N ASN A 281 -12.46 3.88 0.69
CA ASN A 281 -13.60 3.83 -0.23
C ASN A 281 -14.90 3.39 0.45
N LEU A 282 -15.00 3.50 1.78
CA LEU A 282 -16.11 2.99 2.57
C LEU A 282 -17.50 3.48 2.10
N PRO A 283 -17.70 4.74 1.66
CA PRO A 283 -18.98 5.18 1.12
C PRO A 283 -19.42 4.40 -0.13
N LEU A 284 -18.49 4.04 -1.01
CA LEU A 284 -18.76 3.26 -2.23
C LEU A 284 -19.03 1.79 -1.89
N VAL A 285 -18.26 1.22 -0.96
CA VAL A 285 -18.43 -0.17 -0.51
C VAL A 285 -19.79 -0.34 0.16
N ARG A 286 -20.21 0.61 1.01
CA ARG A 286 -21.49 0.56 1.72
C ARG A 286 -22.71 0.64 0.80
N SER A 287 -22.63 1.40 -0.30
CA SER A 287 -23.74 1.55 -1.25
C SER A 287 -23.71 0.54 -2.40
N ALA A 288 -22.77 -0.42 -2.38
CA ALA A 288 -22.64 -1.43 -3.42
C ALA A 288 -23.74 -2.50 -3.30
N ASN A 289 -24.47 -2.77 -4.38
CA ASN A 289 -25.36 -3.95 -4.45
C ASN A 289 -24.55 -5.26 -4.48
N LEU A 290 -23.35 -5.22 -5.08
CA LEU A 290 -22.44 -6.36 -5.10
C LEU A 290 -20.99 -5.95 -4.85
N LEU A 291 -20.33 -6.63 -3.93
CA LEU A 291 -18.92 -6.44 -3.61
C LEU A 291 -18.15 -7.70 -4.00
N LEU A 292 -17.31 -7.61 -5.02
CA LEU A 292 -16.47 -8.70 -5.52
C LEU A 292 -15.02 -8.47 -5.09
N VAL A 293 -14.46 -9.38 -4.30
CA VAL A 293 -13.06 -9.32 -3.87
C VAL A 293 -12.33 -10.56 -4.37
N ALA A 294 -11.44 -10.38 -5.34
CA ALA A 294 -10.63 -11.43 -5.93
C ALA A 294 -9.17 -11.30 -5.47
N THR A 295 -8.75 -12.14 -4.53
CA THR A 295 -7.39 -12.15 -4.01
C THR A 295 -6.63 -13.43 -4.37
N ALA A 296 -5.30 -13.39 -4.42
CA ALA A 296 -4.50 -14.60 -4.68
C ALA A 296 -4.57 -15.60 -3.52
N ASP A 297 -4.87 -15.14 -2.31
CA ASP A 297 -5.05 -15.92 -1.09
C ASP A 297 -6.32 -15.48 -0.36
N ASP A 298 -6.41 -15.79 0.93
CA ASP A 298 -7.53 -15.45 1.81
C ASP A 298 -7.51 -13.99 2.30
N ALA A 299 -6.51 -13.17 1.97
CA ALA A 299 -6.35 -11.81 2.49
C ALA A 299 -7.58 -10.91 2.25
N GLY A 300 -8.29 -11.09 1.12
CA GLY A 300 -9.52 -10.36 0.83
C GLY A 300 -10.64 -10.63 1.83
N LEU A 301 -10.75 -11.88 2.30
CA LEU A 301 -11.75 -12.26 3.29
C LEU A 301 -11.46 -11.60 4.65
N TYR A 302 -10.19 -11.54 5.04
CA TYR A 302 -9.74 -10.89 6.28
C TYR A 302 -9.99 -9.38 6.23
N ALA A 303 -9.65 -8.73 5.12
CA ALA A 303 -9.88 -7.31 4.93
C ALA A 303 -11.37 -6.94 4.99
N LEU A 304 -12.27 -7.83 4.59
CA LEU A 304 -13.72 -7.62 4.73
C LEU A 304 -14.23 -7.78 6.16
N MET A 305 -13.55 -8.55 7.02
CA MET A 305 -13.92 -8.69 8.43
C MET A 305 -13.75 -7.37 9.21
N GLU A 306 -12.93 -6.45 8.71
CA GLU A 306 -12.80 -5.08 9.23
C GLU A 306 -14.13 -4.30 9.18
N LEU A 307 -14.97 -4.57 8.17
CA LEU A 307 -16.33 -4.01 8.13
C LEU A 307 -17.13 -4.42 9.37
N GLY A 308 -16.96 -5.67 9.79
CA GLY A 308 -17.53 -6.22 11.01
C GLY A 308 -16.96 -5.62 12.29
N GLN A 309 -15.65 -5.37 12.35
CA GLN A 309 -15.01 -4.69 13.49
C GLN A 309 -15.56 -3.27 13.70
N ARG A 310 -15.92 -2.60 12.61
CA ARG A 310 -16.50 -1.26 12.60
C ARG A 310 -18.03 -1.22 12.75
N GLY A 311 -18.67 -2.39 12.87
CA GLY A 311 -20.13 -2.49 13.01
C GLY A 311 -20.88 -2.01 11.76
N ILE A 312 -20.32 -2.24 10.57
CA ILE A 312 -20.96 -1.86 9.30
C ILE A 312 -21.82 -3.04 8.84
N HIS A 313 -23.12 -2.78 8.70
CA HIS A 313 -24.09 -3.73 8.19
C HIS A 313 -24.39 -3.45 6.71
N MET A 314 -24.56 -4.49 5.91
CA MET A 314 -24.77 -4.39 4.45
C MET A 314 -25.94 -5.28 3.98
N GLU A 315 -27.12 -5.09 4.56
CA GLU A 315 -28.28 -6.00 4.42
C GLU A 315 -28.71 -6.25 2.97
N ASP A 316 -28.66 -5.23 2.11
CA ASP A 316 -29.06 -5.33 0.69
C ASP A 316 -27.91 -5.72 -0.27
N SER A 317 -26.71 -5.95 0.26
CA SER A 317 -25.52 -6.22 -0.55
C SER A 317 -25.20 -7.70 -0.64
N ARG A 318 -24.74 -8.14 -1.81
CA ARG A 318 -24.17 -9.47 -2.05
C ARG A 318 -22.65 -9.38 -2.03
N ILE A 319 -21.97 -10.27 -1.31
CA ILE A 319 -20.51 -10.27 -1.22
C ILE A 319 -19.96 -11.53 -1.87
N LEU A 320 -19.10 -11.36 -2.87
CA LEU A 320 -18.36 -12.45 -3.50
C LEU A 320 -16.88 -12.33 -3.14
N VAL A 321 -16.30 -13.40 -2.62
CA VAL A 321 -14.86 -13.45 -2.30
C VAL A 321 -14.23 -14.65 -2.97
N ALA A 322 -13.23 -14.42 -3.81
CA ALA A 322 -12.44 -15.46 -4.46
C ALA A 322 -11.00 -15.43 -3.94
N GLY A 323 -10.45 -16.59 -3.60
CA GLY A 323 -9.07 -16.69 -3.16
C GLY A 323 -8.64 -18.09 -2.78
N ALA A 324 -7.33 -18.33 -2.72
CA ALA A 324 -6.78 -19.63 -2.33
C ALA A 324 -7.02 -19.90 -0.83
N MET A 325 -8.04 -20.72 -0.54
CA MET A 325 -8.39 -21.12 0.81
C MET A 325 -8.90 -22.57 0.83
N ILE A 326 -8.71 -23.24 1.96
CA ILE A 326 -9.22 -24.61 2.12
C ILE A 326 -10.73 -24.52 2.39
N ARG A 327 -11.55 -25.29 1.66
CA ARG A 327 -13.03 -25.24 1.73
C ARG A 327 -13.63 -25.22 3.15
N PRO A 328 -13.15 -26.04 4.13
CA PRO A 328 -13.67 -25.99 5.50
C PRO A 328 -13.33 -24.67 6.23
N ALA A 329 -12.18 -24.08 5.93
CA ALA A 329 -11.78 -22.78 6.47
C ALA A 329 -12.61 -21.65 5.85
N ALA A 330 -12.84 -21.72 4.54
CA ALA A 330 -13.75 -20.83 3.82
C ALA A 330 -15.15 -20.82 4.44
N LEU A 331 -15.72 -22.00 4.72
CA LEU A 331 -17.03 -22.13 5.35
C LEU A 331 -17.09 -21.44 6.72
N MET A 332 -16.09 -21.66 7.57
CA MET A 332 -16.03 -21.08 8.91
C MET A 332 -15.87 -19.56 8.87
N LEU A 333 -14.87 -19.06 8.13
CA LEU A 333 -14.56 -17.64 8.03
C LEU A 333 -15.64 -16.86 7.26
N GLY A 334 -16.20 -17.45 6.21
CA GLY A 334 -17.33 -16.89 5.47
C GLY A 334 -18.58 -16.74 6.31
N SER A 335 -18.91 -17.77 7.11
CA SER A 335 -20.07 -17.67 8.00
C SER A 335 -19.84 -16.65 9.12
N LEU A 336 -18.58 -16.47 9.55
CA LEU A 336 -18.23 -15.42 10.47
C LEU A 336 -18.40 -14.03 9.84
N LEU A 337 -17.96 -13.83 8.59
CA LEU A 337 -18.22 -12.62 7.83
C LEU A 337 -19.72 -12.35 7.70
N TYR A 338 -20.50 -13.37 7.33
CA TYR A 338 -21.96 -13.30 7.23
C TYR A 338 -22.60 -12.85 8.56
N HIS A 339 -22.13 -13.40 9.70
CA HIS A 339 -22.63 -13.03 11.01
C HIS A 339 -22.20 -11.63 11.49
N LEU A 340 -21.09 -11.11 10.97
CA LEU A 340 -20.54 -9.81 11.34
C LEU A 340 -21.15 -8.66 10.54
N VAL A 341 -21.24 -8.82 9.22
CA VAL A 341 -21.65 -7.78 8.26
C VAL A 341 -23.13 -7.91 7.87
N THR A 342 -23.74 -9.08 8.13
CA THR A 342 -25.14 -9.39 7.80
C THR A 342 -25.54 -9.03 6.37
N PRO A 343 -24.79 -9.48 5.34
CA PRO A 343 -25.16 -9.29 3.95
C PRO A 343 -26.29 -10.23 3.52
N GLY A 344 -26.99 -9.89 2.43
CA GLY A 344 -28.04 -10.74 1.87
C GLY A 344 -27.54 -12.10 1.41
N GLU A 345 -26.32 -12.16 0.85
CA GLU A 345 -25.68 -13.40 0.41
C GLU A 345 -24.15 -13.25 0.43
N VAL A 346 -23.43 -14.29 0.86
CA VAL A 346 -21.96 -14.38 0.72
C VAL A 346 -21.60 -15.58 -0.14
N VAL A 347 -20.92 -15.35 -1.25
CA VAL A 347 -20.44 -16.40 -2.15
C VAL A 347 -18.92 -16.46 -2.07
N LEU A 348 -18.40 -17.60 -1.62
CA LEU A 348 -16.97 -17.83 -1.52
C LEU A 348 -16.50 -18.77 -2.62
N VAL A 349 -15.46 -18.39 -3.36
CA VAL A 349 -14.78 -19.27 -4.32
C VAL A 349 -13.43 -19.65 -3.71
N PRO A 350 -13.29 -20.86 -3.12
CA PRO A 350 -12.10 -21.26 -2.38
C PRO A 350 -10.94 -21.69 -3.28
N ARG A 351 -10.77 -21.02 -4.43
CA ARG A 351 -9.67 -21.20 -5.37
C ARG A 351 -9.33 -19.86 -6.02
N VAL A 352 -8.10 -19.76 -6.51
CA VAL A 352 -7.73 -18.64 -7.40
C VAL A 352 -8.52 -18.83 -8.69
N ALA A 353 -9.34 -17.85 -9.04
CA ALA A 353 -10.13 -17.81 -10.26
C ALA A 353 -9.87 -16.48 -10.97
N ASP A 354 -9.88 -16.53 -12.30
CA ASP A 354 -9.72 -15.33 -13.12
C ASP A 354 -10.90 -14.38 -12.88
N LEU A 355 -10.62 -13.07 -12.98
CA LEU A 355 -11.61 -12.03 -12.69
C LEU A 355 -12.82 -12.07 -13.64
N LEU A 356 -12.62 -12.50 -14.90
CA LEU A 356 -13.66 -12.48 -15.92
C LEU A 356 -14.78 -13.51 -15.66
N PRO A 357 -14.50 -14.81 -15.40
CA PRO A 357 -15.52 -15.76 -14.95
C PRO A 357 -16.28 -15.31 -13.69
N LEU A 358 -15.56 -14.75 -12.71
CA LEU A 358 -16.16 -14.25 -11.48
C LEU A 358 -17.10 -13.07 -11.74
N TRP A 359 -16.72 -12.17 -12.66
CA TRP A 359 -17.55 -11.07 -13.12
C TRP A 359 -18.81 -11.56 -13.84
N GLU A 360 -18.70 -12.53 -14.75
CA GLU A 360 -19.86 -13.06 -15.49
C GLU A 360 -20.86 -13.74 -14.57
N MET A 361 -20.37 -14.51 -13.60
CA MET A 361 -21.19 -15.11 -12.55
C MET A 361 -21.92 -14.06 -11.71
N ALA A 362 -21.22 -13.00 -11.29
CA ALA A 362 -21.80 -11.89 -10.53
C ALA A 362 -22.83 -11.09 -11.36
N ARG A 363 -22.52 -10.83 -12.63
CA ARG A 363 -23.37 -10.10 -13.58
C ARG A 363 -24.67 -10.84 -13.87
N ALA A 364 -24.60 -12.14 -14.15
CA ALA A 364 -25.78 -12.98 -14.39
C ALA A 364 -26.73 -12.97 -13.18
N ASN A 365 -26.18 -13.04 -11.97
CA ASN A 365 -26.99 -12.94 -10.76
C ASN A 365 -27.68 -11.59 -10.58
N LEU A 366 -26.99 -10.49 -10.92
CA LEU A 366 -27.54 -9.13 -10.80
C LEU A 366 -28.60 -8.82 -11.85
N ILE A 367 -28.42 -9.28 -13.10
CA ILE A 367 -29.30 -8.93 -14.23
C ILE A 367 -30.38 -9.99 -14.45
N ASP A 368 -29.97 -11.24 -14.55
CA ASP A 368 -30.82 -12.35 -14.96
C ASP A 368 -31.51 -13.00 -13.74
N GLY A 369 -31.11 -12.62 -12.53
CA GLY A 369 -31.61 -13.19 -11.27
C GLY A 369 -31.20 -14.65 -11.05
N THR A 370 -30.31 -15.19 -11.89
CA THR A 370 -29.83 -16.56 -11.77
C THR A 370 -29.02 -16.72 -10.49
N PRO A 371 -29.29 -17.73 -9.64
CA PRO A 371 -28.47 -17.98 -8.46
C PRO A 371 -27.00 -18.15 -8.85
N MET A 372 -26.08 -17.49 -8.14
CA MET A 372 -24.64 -17.55 -8.46
C MET A 372 -24.12 -18.98 -8.46
N GLY A 373 -24.70 -19.87 -7.66
CA GLY A 373 -24.37 -21.29 -7.64
C GLY A 373 -24.58 -22.00 -8.98
N GLU A 374 -25.68 -21.70 -9.68
CA GLU A 374 -26.01 -22.34 -10.96
C GLU A 374 -25.17 -21.80 -12.12
N GLU A 375 -24.86 -20.50 -12.11
CA GLU A 375 -24.00 -19.90 -13.13
C GLU A 375 -22.53 -20.33 -12.94
N ALA A 376 -22.11 -20.63 -11.72
CA ALA A 376 -20.75 -21.09 -11.43
C ALA A 376 -20.42 -22.42 -12.11
N ASP A 377 -21.39 -23.34 -12.21
CA ASP A 377 -21.21 -24.65 -12.85
C ASP A 377 -20.84 -24.49 -14.34
N ARG A 378 -21.36 -23.46 -15.02
CA ARG A 378 -21.03 -23.16 -16.43
C ARG A 378 -19.57 -22.77 -16.63
N TRP A 379 -18.96 -22.18 -15.60
CA TRP A 379 -17.57 -21.78 -15.59
C TRP A 379 -16.67 -22.79 -14.87
N ASN A 380 -17.20 -23.96 -14.49
CA ASN A 380 -16.50 -24.99 -13.73
C ASN A 380 -15.90 -24.46 -12.41
N ILE A 381 -16.65 -23.56 -11.75
CA ILE A 381 -16.33 -22.99 -10.46
C ILE A 381 -17.21 -23.70 -9.42
N GLU A 382 -16.61 -24.17 -8.32
CA GLU A 382 -17.35 -24.73 -7.18
C GLU A 382 -17.51 -23.66 -6.08
N PRO A 383 -18.60 -22.87 -6.09
CA PRO A 383 -18.80 -21.82 -5.11
C PRO A 383 -19.34 -22.42 -3.80
N LEU A 384 -19.05 -21.71 -2.72
CA LEU A 384 -19.62 -21.93 -1.42
C LEU A 384 -20.56 -20.77 -1.11
N VAL A 385 -21.86 -21.01 -1.27
CA VAL A 385 -22.90 -20.00 -1.06
C VAL A 385 -23.36 -20.05 0.40
N LEU A 386 -23.35 -18.91 1.08
CA LEU A 386 -23.77 -18.71 2.46
C LEU A 386 -24.93 -17.70 2.47
N GLY A 387 -26.09 -18.10 2.97
CA GLY A 387 -27.31 -17.29 2.97
C GLY A 387 -28.51 -18.11 3.45
N GLU A 388 -29.73 -17.65 3.17
CA GLU A 388 -30.96 -18.34 3.60
C GLU A 388 -31.05 -19.78 3.07
N THR A 389 -30.63 -19.98 1.82
CA THR A 389 -30.66 -21.26 1.08
C THR A 389 -29.30 -21.95 0.94
N GLY A 390 -28.23 -21.37 1.49
CA GLY A 390 -26.84 -21.82 1.31
C GLY A 390 -26.33 -22.86 2.33
N GLU A 391 -25.03 -23.21 2.23
CA GLU A 391 -24.37 -24.09 3.20
C GLU A 391 -24.34 -23.45 4.59
N ARG A 392 -24.55 -24.26 5.64
CA ARG A 392 -24.55 -23.79 7.04
C ARG A 392 -23.50 -24.53 7.86
N LEU A 393 -22.85 -23.80 8.76
CA LEU A 393 -21.95 -24.42 9.73
C LEU A 393 -22.65 -25.49 10.57
N PRO A 394 -21.98 -26.64 10.79
CA PRO A 394 -22.43 -27.66 11.73
C PRO A 394 -22.73 -27.05 13.11
N ALA A 395 -23.81 -27.52 13.75
CA ALA A 395 -24.30 -26.95 15.00
C ALA A 395 -23.24 -26.90 16.12
N TRP A 396 -22.37 -27.91 16.17
CA TRP A 396 -21.29 -28.00 17.16
C TRP A 396 -20.18 -26.95 16.98
N ARG A 397 -20.03 -26.35 15.79
CA ARG A 397 -19.03 -25.29 15.52
C ARG A 397 -19.55 -23.87 15.74
N ARG A 398 -20.87 -23.68 15.76
CA ARG A 398 -21.50 -22.39 16.02
C ARG A 398 -21.01 -21.69 17.29
N PRO A 399 -20.82 -22.34 18.45
CA PRO A 399 -20.34 -21.62 19.65
C PRO A 399 -18.94 -21.01 19.44
N ILE A 400 -18.06 -21.70 18.71
CA ILE A 400 -16.72 -21.20 18.38
C ILE A 400 -16.85 -19.97 17.47
N MET A 401 -17.68 -20.04 16.43
CA MET A 401 -17.96 -18.89 15.56
C MET A 401 -18.47 -17.67 16.34
N HIS A 402 -19.40 -17.85 17.28
CA HIS A 402 -19.89 -16.75 18.12
C HIS A 402 -18.81 -16.20 19.05
N ALA A 403 -17.89 -17.03 19.54
CA ALA A 403 -16.76 -16.56 20.33
C ALA A 403 -15.81 -15.69 19.48
N TRP A 404 -15.48 -16.13 18.27
CA TRP A 404 -14.69 -15.34 17.31
C TRP A 404 -15.40 -14.05 16.93
N ALA A 405 -16.70 -14.08 16.65
CA ALA A 405 -17.46 -12.88 16.31
C ALA A 405 -17.45 -11.86 17.45
N ARG A 406 -17.56 -12.32 18.71
CA ARG A 406 -17.39 -11.45 19.88
C ARG A 406 -15.99 -10.86 19.99
N ALA A 407 -14.94 -11.64 19.71
CA ALA A 407 -13.57 -11.15 19.71
C ALA A 407 -13.34 -10.08 18.63
N VAL A 408 -13.85 -10.30 17.41
CA VAL A 408 -13.77 -9.32 16.32
C VAL A 408 -14.54 -8.04 16.66
N ARG A 409 -15.76 -8.15 17.21
CA ARG A 409 -16.52 -6.98 17.69
C ARG A 409 -15.84 -6.24 18.85
N ALA A 410 -15.05 -6.95 19.65
CA ALA A 410 -14.20 -6.36 20.69
C ALA A 410 -12.90 -5.74 20.14
N GLN A 411 -12.79 -5.60 18.81
CA GLN A 411 -11.65 -5.01 18.09
C GLN A 411 -10.33 -5.75 18.36
N VAL A 412 -10.40 -7.07 18.56
CA VAL A 412 -9.19 -7.89 18.64
C VAL A 412 -8.62 -8.06 17.23
N PRO A 413 -7.37 -7.62 16.96
CA PRO A 413 -6.78 -7.70 15.64
C PRO A 413 -6.59 -9.16 15.21
N LEU A 414 -7.29 -9.57 14.15
CA LEU A 414 -7.29 -10.94 13.61
C LEU A 414 -5.89 -11.38 13.15
N GLY A 415 -5.12 -10.46 12.59
CA GLY A 415 -3.72 -10.70 12.25
C GLY A 415 -2.91 -11.12 13.48
N ALA A 416 -3.08 -10.47 14.63
CA ALA A 416 -2.38 -10.84 15.86
C ALA A 416 -2.80 -12.23 16.37
N LEU A 417 -4.10 -12.56 16.34
CA LEU A 417 -4.59 -13.89 16.70
C LEU A 417 -4.00 -14.96 15.78
N THR A 418 -3.95 -14.69 14.48
CA THR A 418 -3.36 -15.60 13.50
C THR A 418 -1.88 -15.85 13.79
N LEU A 419 -1.10 -14.80 14.10
CA LEU A 419 0.31 -14.93 14.48
C LEU A 419 0.50 -15.75 15.77
N ILE A 420 -0.35 -15.53 16.79
CA ILE A 420 -0.32 -16.28 18.04
C ILE A 420 -0.60 -17.77 17.81
N LEU A 421 -1.59 -18.09 16.97
CA LEU A 421 -1.96 -19.48 16.67
C LEU A 421 -0.97 -20.18 15.73
N ILE A 422 -0.26 -19.44 14.87
CA ILE A 422 0.78 -19.99 14.00
C ILE A 422 2.07 -20.29 14.76
N LEU A 423 2.37 -19.54 15.83
CA LEU A 423 3.63 -19.67 16.57
C LEU A 423 3.93 -21.12 17.05
N PRO A 424 2.97 -21.88 17.64
CA PRO A 424 3.18 -23.29 17.99
C PRO A 424 3.46 -24.20 16.79
N ILE A 425 2.87 -23.90 15.62
CA ILE A 425 3.08 -24.68 14.40
C ILE A 425 4.52 -24.47 13.89
N ILE A 426 5.00 -23.22 13.90
CA ILE A 426 6.40 -22.92 13.57
C ILE A 426 7.34 -23.64 14.56
N ALA A 427 7.03 -23.60 15.85
CA ALA A 427 7.82 -24.30 16.86
C ALA A 427 7.90 -25.81 16.58
N SER A 428 6.77 -26.44 16.24
CA SER A 428 6.71 -27.86 15.88
C SER A 428 7.55 -28.19 14.64
N LEU A 429 7.49 -27.36 13.59
CA LEU A 429 8.35 -27.50 12.40
C LEU A 429 9.84 -27.41 12.76
N VAL A 430 10.22 -26.50 13.66
CA VAL A 430 11.59 -26.38 14.15
C VAL A 430 12.00 -27.62 14.97
N VAL A 431 11.10 -28.17 15.79
CA VAL A 431 11.34 -29.42 16.52
C VAL A 431 11.62 -30.57 15.55
N VAL A 432 10.82 -30.73 14.50
CA VAL A 432 11.07 -31.74 13.44
C VAL A 432 12.46 -31.56 12.84
N ALA A 433 12.83 -30.34 12.47
CA ALA A 433 14.12 -30.07 11.87
C ALA A 433 15.31 -30.34 12.82
N ARG A 434 15.13 -30.13 14.12
CA ARG A 434 16.17 -30.40 15.13
C ARG A 434 16.25 -31.87 15.54
N VAL A 435 15.11 -32.54 15.69
CA VAL A 435 15.04 -33.92 16.20
C VAL A 435 15.23 -34.93 15.07
N VAL A 436 14.56 -34.75 13.93
CA VAL A 436 14.56 -35.71 12.82
C VAL A 436 15.72 -35.45 11.87
N ILE A 437 15.92 -34.20 11.45
CA ILE A 437 17.00 -33.84 10.51
C ILE A 437 18.33 -33.75 11.27
N GLY A 438 18.34 -33.09 12.43
CA GLY A 438 19.54 -32.90 13.26
C GLY A 438 20.22 -31.54 13.04
N LEU A 439 19.48 -30.50 12.64
CA LEU A 439 20.06 -29.17 12.39
C LEU A 439 20.53 -28.50 13.69
N GLU A 440 21.73 -27.92 13.64
CA GLU A 440 22.29 -27.07 14.70
C GLU A 440 21.89 -25.61 14.44
N THR A 441 21.03 -25.04 15.28
CA THR A 441 20.52 -23.65 15.21
C THR A 441 20.67 -22.91 16.53
N PHE A 442 20.47 -21.58 16.55
CA PHE A 442 20.44 -20.75 17.78
C PHE A 442 19.23 -21.07 18.66
N GLY A 443 19.28 -22.24 19.30
CA GLY A 443 18.17 -22.78 20.08
C GLY A 443 16.94 -23.04 19.21
N MET A 444 15.79 -23.19 19.89
CA MET A 444 14.48 -23.30 19.24
C MET A 444 13.90 -21.90 18.94
N PHE A 445 14.16 -20.93 19.83
CA PHE A 445 13.61 -19.57 19.71
C PHE A 445 14.13 -18.81 18.50
N GLY A 446 15.43 -18.89 18.18
CA GLY A 446 16.01 -18.14 17.05
C GLY A 446 15.26 -18.38 15.73
N PRO A 447 15.16 -19.63 15.25
CA PRO A 447 14.47 -19.94 14.00
C PRO A 447 12.99 -19.54 13.99
N VAL A 448 12.28 -19.79 15.11
CA VAL A 448 10.85 -19.51 15.25
C VAL A 448 10.57 -18.02 15.12
N ILE A 449 11.34 -17.22 15.86
CA ILE A 449 11.13 -15.79 15.93
C ILE A 449 11.55 -15.12 14.60
N VAL A 450 12.64 -15.56 13.97
CA VAL A 450 13.05 -15.06 12.64
C VAL A 450 12.01 -15.43 11.57
N SER A 451 11.40 -16.61 11.64
CA SER A 451 10.29 -16.99 10.75
C SER A 451 9.09 -16.04 10.91
N LEU A 452 8.74 -15.66 12.13
CA LEU A 452 7.66 -14.70 12.40
C LEU A 452 7.97 -13.31 11.85
N ALA A 453 9.24 -12.90 11.91
CA ALA A 453 9.68 -11.65 11.29
C ALA A 453 9.46 -11.67 9.78
N PHE A 454 9.78 -12.78 9.10
CA PHE A 454 9.52 -12.91 7.65
C PHE A 454 8.03 -12.94 7.31
N ILE A 455 7.18 -13.54 8.15
CA ILE A 455 5.72 -13.52 7.95
C ILE A 455 5.18 -12.08 7.96
N THR A 456 5.68 -11.23 8.86
CA THR A 456 5.17 -9.85 9.01
C THR A 456 5.81 -8.85 8.05
N THR A 457 7.08 -9.06 7.66
CA THR A 457 7.83 -8.13 6.78
C THR A 457 7.82 -8.55 5.31
N GLY A 458 7.43 -9.78 5.00
CA GLY A 458 7.62 -10.38 3.68
C GLY A 458 9.03 -10.94 3.49
N LEU A 459 9.19 -11.82 2.49
CA LEU A 459 10.45 -12.53 2.26
C LEU A 459 11.57 -11.62 1.74
N GLU A 460 11.32 -10.85 0.68
CA GLU A 460 12.36 -10.03 0.03
C GLU A 460 12.91 -8.97 0.99
N TRP A 461 12.00 -8.14 1.53
CA TRP A 461 12.34 -7.10 2.48
C TRP A 461 12.82 -7.68 3.81
N GLY A 462 12.22 -8.77 4.27
CA GLY A 462 12.63 -9.46 5.49
C GLY A 462 14.08 -9.92 5.44
N VAL A 463 14.52 -10.55 4.34
CA VAL A 463 15.91 -11.00 4.18
C VAL A 463 16.87 -9.83 4.05
N ILE A 464 16.51 -8.79 3.28
CA ILE A 464 17.35 -7.58 3.13
C ILE A 464 17.55 -6.90 4.49
N ILE A 465 16.45 -6.62 5.19
CA ILE A 465 16.47 -6.01 6.53
C ILE A 465 17.23 -6.93 7.49
N PHE A 466 17.06 -8.25 7.37
CA PHE A 466 17.74 -9.22 8.22
C PHE A 466 19.27 -9.10 8.10
N VAL A 467 19.77 -9.18 6.88
CA VAL A 467 21.20 -9.11 6.57
C VAL A 467 21.79 -7.76 6.98
N VAL A 468 21.08 -6.66 6.70
CA VAL A 468 21.52 -5.31 7.06
C VAL A 468 21.61 -5.13 8.57
N ILE A 469 20.56 -5.47 9.32
CA ILE A 469 20.54 -5.30 10.78
C ILE A 469 21.56 -6.23 11.46
N VAL A 470 21.62 -7.52 11.09
CA VAL A 470 22.59 -8.44 11.70
C VAL A 470 24.01 -7.99 11.38
N GLY A 471 24.31 -7.67 10.12
CA GLY A 471 25.64 -7.22 9.71
C GLY A 471 26.07 -5.95 10.44
N LEU A 472 25.18 -4.96 10.52
CA LEU A 472 25.44 -3.72 11.22
C LEU A 472 25.57 -3.94 12.73
N GLY A 473 24.72 -4.76 13.34
CA GLY A 473 24.77 -5.11 14.76
C GLY A 473 26.06 -5.84 15.16
N VAL A 474 26.54 -6.75 14.32
CA VAL A 474 27.83 -7.43 14.51
C VAL A 474 29.00 -6.45 14.42
N THR A 475 28.97 -5.56 13.41
CA THR A 475 30.01 -4.54 13.20
C THR A 475 30.08 -3.57 14.38
N LEU A 476 28.93 -3.09 14.84
CA LEU A 476 28.83 -2.20 15.99
C LEU A 476 29.28 -2.88 17.28
N ARG A 477 28.94 -4.15 17.47
CA ARG A 477 29.43 -4.91 18.61
C ARG A 477 30.96 -5.02 18.61
N MET A 478 31.60 -5.27 17.48
CA MET A 478 33.07 -5.27 17.38
C MET A 478 33.66 -3.91 17.79
N ALA A 479 33.01 -2.80 17.43
CA ALA A 479 33.42 -1.47 17.88
C ALA A 479 33.24 -1.30 19.40
N LEU A 480 32.11 -1.73 19.97
CA LEU A 480 31.82 -1.65 21.40
C LEU A 480 32.72 -2.57 22.25
N GLN A 481 33.24 -3.67 21.70
CA GLN A 481 34.17 -4.55 22.41
C GLN A 481 35.46 -3.82 22.81
N ARG A 482 35.87 -2.77 22.07
CA ARG A 482 37.02 -1.93 22.45
C ARG A 482 36.77 -1.15 23.75
N LEU A 483 35.52 -0.90 24.09
CA LEU A 483 35.12 -0.08 25.25
C LEU A 483 35.03 -0.87 26.57
N ARG A 484 35.33 -2.19 26.57
CA ARG A 484 35.33 -3.07 27.77
C ARG A 484 34.09 -2.92 28.68
N LEU A 485 32.92 -2.72 28.07
CA LEU A 485 31.65 -2.55 28.78
C LEU A 485 31.13 -3.88 29.36
N GLN A 486 30.37 -3.78 30.46
CA GLN A 486 29.63 -4.92 31.03
C GLN A 486 28.63 -5.50 30.02
N ALA A 487 28.41 -6.82 30.08
CA ALA A 487 27.56 -7.53 29.11
C ALA A 487 26.14 -6.97 29.02
N VAL A 488 25.51 -6.67 30.17
CA VAL A 488 24.15 -6.12 30.24
C VAL A 488 24.06 -4.74 29.59
N SER A 489 25.00 -3.84 29.89
CA SER A 489 25.05 -2.50 29.30
C SER A 489 25.28 -2.54 27.78
N ARG A 490 26.13 -3.45 27.31
CA ARG A 490 26.37 -3.66 25.88
C ARG A 490 25.11 -4.09 25.12
N LEU A 491 24.27 -4.95 25.71
CA LEU A 491 23.01 -5.39 25.10
C LEU A 491 22.01 -4.24 24.98
N ALA A 492 21.90 -3.41 26.00
CA ALA A 492 21.03 -2.23 25.98
C ALA A 492 21.45 -1.23 24.88
N ILE A 493 22.75 -0.96 24.73
CA ILE A 493 23.26 -0.07 23.67
C ILE A 493 22.99 -0.65 22.28
N LEU A 494 23.15 -1.97 22.12
CA LEU A 494 22.87 -2.64 20.85
C LEU A 494 21.39 -2.52 20.45
N ILE A 495 20.45 -2.74 21.38
CA ILE A 495 19.02 -2.57 21.14
C ILE A 495 18.72 -1.13 20.71
N ALA A 496 19.21 -0.14 21.46
CA ALA A 496 18.98 1.28 21.17
C ALA A 496 19.50 1.68 19.78
N LEU A 497 20.64 1.11 19.39
CA LEU A 497 21.29 1.41 18.12
C LEU A 497 20.59 0.76 16.93
N VAL A 498 20.16 -0.50 17.06
CA VAL A 498 19.29 -1.16 16.07
C VAL A 498 17.98 -0.38 15.93
N ALA A 499 17.43 0.11 17.04
CA ALA A 499 16.23 0.95 17.02
C ALA A 499 16.43 2.26 16.25
N ALA A 500 17.55 2.95 16.47
CA ALA A 500 17.89 4.18 15.77
C ALA A 500 18.09 3.97 14.26
N VAL A 501 18.75 2.87 13.87
CA VAL A 501 18.96 2.52 12.46
C VAL A 501 17.63 2.28 11.76
N MET A 502 16.73 1.52 12.39
CA MET A 502 15.42 1.25 11.83
C MET A 502 14.56 2.51 11.73
N ALA A 503 14.56 3.37 12.76
CA ALA A 503 13.88 4.66 12.67
C ALA A 503 14.42 5.52 11.52
N GLY A 504 15.74 5.50 11.30
CA GLY A 504 16.37 6.15 10.15
C GLY A 504 15.93 5.55 8.81
N LEU A 505 15.91 4.21 8.70
CA LEU A 505 15.43 3.50 7.51
C LEU A 505 13.95 3.81 7.22
N THR A 506 13.08 3.85 8.23
CA THR A 506 11.67 4.23 8.08
C THR A 506 11.53 5.67 7.62
N LEU A 507 12.30 6.61 8.18
CA LEU A 507 12.28 8.02 7.78
C LEU A 507 12.76 8.19 6.33
N VAL A 508 13.82 7.48 5.93
CA VAL A 508 14.31 7.46 4.54
C VAL A 508 13.30 6.78 3.61
N GLY A 509 12.62 5.73 4.07
CA GLY A 509 11.51 5.09 3.36
C GLY A 509 10.36 6.07 3.11
N ALA A 510 10.05 6.91 4.09
CA ALA A 510 9.02 7.94 3.97
C ALA A 510 9.37 9.03 2.94
N THR A 511 10.62 9.49 2.93
CA THR A 511 11.07 10.52 1.97
C THR A 511 11.21 9.99 0.55
N LEU A 512 11.56 8.71 0.40
CA LEU A 512 11.66 8.04 -0.90
C LEU A 512 10.30 7.49 -1.40
N GLY A 513 9.30 7.43 -0.53
CA GLY A 513 7.95 6.90 -0.84
C GLY A 513 7.93 5.38 -1.03
N ILE A 514 8.80 4.65 -0.34
CA ILE A 514 8.86 3.18 -0.40
C ILE A 514 7.87 2.62 0.63
N GLY A 515 6.69 2.19 0.17
CA GLY A 515 5.59 1.68 1.01
C GLY A 515 5.98 0.61 2.04
N PRO A 516 6.78 -0.40 1.70
CA PRO A 516 7.23 -1.41 2.65
C PRO A 516 8.06 -0.87 3.82
N LEU A 517 8.84 0.20 3.61
CA LEU A 517 9.64 0.82 4.69
C LEU A 517 8.81 1.70 5.63
N LEU A 518 7.62 2.14 5.18
CA LEU A 518 6.69 2.96 5.96
C LEU A 518 5.92 2.16 7.02
N ASN A 519 5.61 0.90 6.73
CA ASN A 519 4.84 0.00 7.60
C ASN A 519 5.74 -1.07 8.25
N ILE A 520 6.99 -0.74 8.59
CA ILE A 520 7.85 -1.69 9.28
C ILE A 520 7.32 -1.91 10.70
N SER A 521 7.01 -3.17 11.01
CA SER A 521 6.60 -3.58 12.35
C SER A 521 7.75 -3.46 13.37
N ILE A 522 7.41 -3.07 14.61
CA ILE A 522 8.37 -3.01 15.74
C ILE A 522 8.87 -4.41 16.11
N PHE A 523 8.09 -5.46 15.83
CA PHE A 523 8.41 -6.83 16.26
C PHE A 523 9.74 -7.35 15.67
N PRO A 524 9.99 -7.33 14.34
CA PRO A 524 11.28 -7.67 13.76
C PRO A 524 12.49 -7.01 14.44
N MET A 525 12.39 -5.76 14.90
CA MET A 525 13.50 -5.09 15.58
C MET A 525 13.94 -5.81 16.87
N VAL A 526 12.98 -6.13 17.75
CA VAL A 526 13.26 -6.81 19.04
C VAL A 526 13.83 -8.20 18.82
N ILE A 527 13.29 -8.88 17.81
CA ILE A 527 13.69 -10.22 17.36
C ILE A 527 15.15 -10.24 16.91
N MET A 528 15.52 -9.26 16.10
CA MET A 528 16.84 -9.15 15.51
C MET A 528 17.92 -8.87 16.55
N SER A 529 17.59 -8.16 17.63
CA SER A 529 18.49 -8.00 18.77
C SER A 529 18.86 -9.34 19.40
N ASN A 530 17.89 -10.23 19.62
CA ASN A 530 18.14 -11.56 20.18
C ASN A 530 18.98 -12.43 19.22
N VAL A 531 18.75 -12.33 17.91
CA VAL A 531 19.59 -13.01 16.91
C VAL A 531 21.03 -12.49 16.97
N ILE A 532 21.22 -11.18 17.05
CA ILE A 532 22.56 -10.58 17.16
C ILE A 532 23.24 -11.07 18.45
N GLU A 533 22.52 -11.14 19.57
CA GLU A 533 23.04 -11.64 20.85
C GLU A 533 23.46 -13.11 20.81
N ASN A 534 22.63 -13.99 20.24
CA ASN A 534 22.97 -15.41 20.12
C ASN A 534 24.14 -15.65 19.16
N PHE A 535 24.18 -14.92 18.05
CA PHE A 535 25.34 -14.93 17.16
C PHE A 535 26.59 -14.46 17.89
N ALA A 536 26.45 -13.39 18.66
CA ALA A 536 27.49 -12.78 19.45
C ALA A 536 28.10 -13.70 20.52
N ALA A 537 27.25 -14.48 21.20
CA ALA A 537 27.66 -15.49 22.17
C ALA A 537 28.35 -16.67 21.45
N SER A 538 27.72 -17.19 20.39
CA SER A 538 28.27 -18.28 19.59
C SER A 538 29.64 -17.96 18.98
N GLN A 539 29.85 -16.72 18.52
CA GLN A 539 31.15 -16.28 18.02
C GLN A 539 32.24 -16.30 19.09
N ALA A 540 31.89 -15.96 20.34
CA ALA A 540 32.83 -15.93 21.45
C ALA A 540 33.19 -17.35 21.93
N GLU A 541 32.24 -18.29 21.89
CA GLU A 541 32.43 -19.68 22.36
C GLU A 541 33.03 -20.61 21.31
N LEU A 542 32.53 -20.55 20.07
CA LEU A 542 32.80 -21.54 19.02
C LEU A 542 33.60 -20.96 17.84
N GLY A 543 33.89 -19.66 17.88
CA GLY A 543 34.62 -18.93 16.83
C GLY A 543 33.73 -18.49 15.64
N THR A 544 34.24 -17.52 14.87
CA THR A 544 33.48 -16.84 13.80
C THR A 544 32.96 -17.76 12.70
N ARG A 545 33.74 -18.79 12.30
CA ARG A 545 33.34 -19.72 11.23
C ARG A 545 32.15 -20.58 11.64
N GLN A 546 32.14 -21.05 12.89
CA GLN A 546 31.05 -21.87 13.41
C GLN A 546 29.79 -21.00 13.64
N ALA A 547 29.95 -19.80 14.19
CA ALA A 547 28.85 -18.86 14.39
C ALA A 547 28.15 -18.50 13.07
N PHE A 548 28.92 -18.22 12.01
CA PHE A 548 28.34 -17.92 10.69
C PHE A 548 27.60 -19.12 10.09
N ARG A 549 28.15 -20.34 10.23
CA ARG A 549 27.45 -21.57 9.81
C ARG A 549 26.12 -21.73 10.53
N MET A 550 26.10 -21.46 11.84
CA MET A 550 24.93 -21.59 12.70
C MET A 550 23.86 -20.50 12.42
N THR A 551 24.29 -19.28 12.05
CA THR A 551 23.38 -18.24 11.53
C THR A 551 22.78 -18.66 10.20
N ALA A 552 23.59 -19.19 9.29
CA ALA A 552 23.11 -19.62 7.98
C ALA A 552 22.12 -20.79 8.08
N THR A 553 22.36 -21.76 8.97
CA THR A 553 21.39 -22.85 9.23
C THR A 553 20.13 -22.34 9.90
N THR A 554 20.23 -21.39 10.83
CA THR A 554 19.08 -20.76 11.48
C THR A 554 18.24 -19.99 10.46
N LEU A 555 18.87 -19.16 9.62
CA LEU A 555 18.21 -18.41 8.55
C LEU A 555 17.56 -19.34 7.52
N GLY A 556 18.26 -20.39 7.10
CA GLY A 556 17.72 -21.40 6.17
C GLY A 556 16.52 -22.15 6.75
N LEU A 557 16.56 -22.50 8.04
CA LEU A 557 15.43 -23.11 8.72
C LEU A 557 14.24 -22.15 8.84
N SER A 558 14.48 -20.89 9.23
CA SER A 558 13.43 -19.86 9.29
C SER A 558 12.77 -19.62 7.93
N LEU A 559 13.57 -19.60 6.86
CA LEU A 559 13.07 -19.49 5.50
C LEU A 559 12.19 -20.69 5.12
N ALA A 560 12.62 -21.91 5.44
CA ALA A 560 11.81 -23.11 5.22
C ALA A 560 10.50 -23.08 6.00
N CYS A 561 10.52 -22.67 7.28
CA CYS A 561 9.33 -22.48 8.09
C CYS A 561 8.39 -21.42 7.48
N TYR A 562 8.93 -20.27 7.04
CA TYR A 562 8.17 -19.24 6.35
C TYR A 562 7.47 -19.81 5.11
N LEU A 563 8.19 -20.48 4.20
CA LEU A 563 7.62 -21.03 2.97
C LEU A 563 6.52 -22.08 3.22
N VAL A 564 6.62 -22.83 4.33
CA VAL A 564 5.57 -23.79 4.72
C VAL A 564 4.32 -23.07 5.22
N VAL A 565 4.48 -22.00 6.00
CA VAL A 565 3.37 -21.21 6.57
C VAL A 565 2.73 -20.26 5.55
N ASP A 566 3.51 -19.78 4.59
CA ASP A 566 3.08 -18.89 3.52
C ASP A 566 2.30 -19.62 2.42
N ARG A 567 2.33 -20.97 2.39
CA ARG A 567 1.45 -21.77 1.54
C ARG A 567 -0.01 -21.37 1.78
N GLY A 568 -0.68 -20.93 0.71
CA GLY A 568 -2.06 -20.47 0.74
C GLY A 568 -2.99 -21.44 1.46
N GLY A 569 -3.78 -20.94 2.40
CA GLY A 569 -4.80 -21.69 3.14
C GLY A 569 -4.39 -22.22 4.52
N LEU A 570 -3.10 -22.31 4.86
CA LEU A 570 -2.70 -22.80 6.19
C LEU A 570 -3.09 -21.81 7.30
N GLN A 571 -2.90 -20.51 7.06
CA GLN A 571 -3.21 -19.46 8.05
C GLN A 571 -4.72 -19.36 8.33
N SER A 572 -5.56 -19.36 7.28
CA SER A 572 -7.02 -19.45 7.41
C SER A 572 -7.47 -20.72 8.10
N LEU A 573 -6.82 -21.85 7.81
CA LEU A 573 -7.16 -23.11 8.47
C LEU A 573 -6.89 -23.04 9.98
N VAL A 574 -5.75 -22.50 10.38
CA VAL A 574 -5.37 -22.38 11.78
C VAL A 574 -6.31 -21.44 12.54
N LEU A 575 -6.71 -20.33 11.90
CA LEU A 575 -7.68 -19.42 12.49
C LEU A 575 -9.08 -20.05 12.60
N ALA A 576 -9.51 -20.78 11.56
CA ALA A 576 -10.82 -21.43 11.54
C ALA A 576 -10.90 -22.66 12.47
N PHE A 577 -9.78 -23.34 12.71
CA PHE A 577 -9.68 -24.58 13.46
C PHE A 577 -8.56 -24.48 14.53
N PRO A 578 -8.75 -23.71 15.61
CA PRO A 578 -7.76 -23.60 16.69
C PRO A 578 -7.46 -24.95 17.37
N GLU A 579 -8.32 -25.95 17.23
CA GLU A 579 -8.07 -27.34 17.65
C GLU A 579 -6.82 -27.97 17.04
N ILE A 580 -6.30 -27.44 15.92
CA ILE A 580 -5.03 -27.85 15.34
C ILE A 580 -3.89 -27.70 16.36
N LEU A 581 -3.99 -26.75 17.30
CA LEU A 581 -3.03 -26.60 18.39
C LEU A 581 -2.93 -27.84 19.28
N LEU A 582 -4.05 -28.51 19.54
CA LEU A 582 -4.05 -29.75 20.31
C LEU A 582 -3.35 -30.87 19.54
N ALA A 583 -3.57 -30.92 18.22
CA ALA A 583 -2.89 -31.86 17.35
C ALA A 583 -1.38 -31.58 17.29
N THR A 584 -0.95 -30.31 17.23
CA THR A 584 0.48 -29.95 17.24
C THR A 584 1.14 -30.30 18.56
N ILE A 585 0.47 -30.05 19.70
CA ILE A 585 0.97 -30.44 21.02
C ILE A 585 1.13 -31.97 21.09
N LEU A 586 0.13 -32.74 20.63
CA LEU A 586 0.22 -34.20 20.62
C LEU A 586 1.35 -34.69 19.71
N PHE A 587 1.52 -34.06 18.55
CA PHE A 587 2.59 -34.37 17.62
C PHE A 587 3.98 -34.07 18.22
N ASP A 588 4.14 -32.95 18.91
CA ASP A 588 5.38 -32.61 19.62
C ASP A 588 5.69 -33.60 20.76
N VAL A 589 4.67 -34.09 21.46
CA VAL A 589 4.83 -35.15 22.48
C VAL A 589 5.29 -36.46 21.84
N LEU A 590 4.77 -36.82 20.67
CA LEU A 590 5.23 -38.00 19.92
C LEU A 590 6.68 -37.85 19.47
N LEU A 591 7.06 -36.69 18.94
CA LEU A 591 8.43 -36.38 18.54
C LEU A 591 9.40 -36.33 19.72
N GLY A 592 8.95 -35.87 20.89
CA GLY A 592 9.75 -35.90 22.12
C GLY A 592 10.07 -37.32 22.58
N LYS A 593 9.26 -38.32 22.20
CA LYS A 593 9.50 -39.74 22.47
C LYS A 593 10.28 -40.45 21.35
N TRP A 594 10.63 -39.73 20.28
CA TRP A 594 11.29 -40.32 19.12
C TRP A 594 12.74 -40.69 19.45
N ARG A 595 13.07 -41.98 19.32
CA ARG A 595 14.39 -42.57 19.63
C ARG A 595 15.24 -42.87 18.37
N GLY A 596 14.86 -42.34 17.20
CA GLY A 596 15.57 -42.56 15.94
C GLY A 596 16.91 -41.82 15.85
N LEU A 597 17.84 -42.34 15.05
CA LEU A 597 19.08 -41.66 14.66
C LEU A 597 18.76 -40.47 13.73
N ARG A 598 19.51 -39.36 13.84
CA ARG A 598 19.27 -38.15 13.04
C ARG A 598 19.61 -38.40 11.57
N LEU A 599 18.81 -37.89 10.62
CA LEU A 599 19.06 -38.06 9.18
C LEU A 599 20.46 -37.58 8.76
N LEU A 600 20.94 -36.48 9.33
CA LEU A 600 22.28 -35.97 9.05
C LEU A 600 23.40 -36.88 9.57
N GLU A 601 23.16 -37.64 10.64
CA GLU A 601 24.12 -38.63 11.13
C GLU A 601 24.24 -39.81 10.16
N TYR A 602 23.16 -40.19 9.47
CA TYR A 602 23.19 -41.23 8.43
C TYR A 602 24.17 -40.88 7.31
N THR A 603 24.16 -39.63 6.84
CA THR A 603 25.09 -39.18 5.78
C THR A 603 26.55 -39.17 6.25
N ARG A 604 26.80 -38.83 7.51
CA ARG A 604 28.14 -38.82 8.11
C ARG A 604 28.67 -40.24 8.34
N PHE A 605 27.82 -41.17 8.80
CA PHE A 605 28.16 -42.58 8.94
C PHE A 605 28.38 -43.26 7.58
N PHE A 606 27.59 -42.94 6.56
CA PHE A 606 27.76 -43.50 5.22
C PHE A 606 29.02 -42.97 4.53
N ALA A 607 29.36 -41.70 4.71
CA ALA A 607 30.63 -41.14 4.25
C ALA A 607 31.84 -41.78 4.97
N ALA A 608 31.73 -42.05 6.28
CA ALA A 608 32.76 -42.76 7.03
C ALA A 608 32.91 -44.23 6.60
N MET A 609 31.81 -44.92 6.27
CA MET A 609 31.86 -46.29 5.72
C MET A 609 32.50 -46.36 4.33
N ARG A 610 32.36 -45.32 3.50
CA ARG A 610 33.07 -45.21 2.21
C ARG A 610 34.58 -45.02 2.34
N HIS A 611 35.09 -44.67 3.52
CA HIS A 611 36.51 -44.47 3.79
C HIS A 611 37.07 -45.42 4.86
N ALA A 612 36.28 -46.41 5.30
CA ALA A 612 36.77 -47.47 6.16
C ALA A 612 37.67 -48.41 5.32
N PRO A 613 38.94 -48.64 5.70
CA PRO A 613 39.77 -49.65 5.05
C PRO A 613 39.11 -51.04 5.23
N PRO A 614 39.28 -51.96 4.27
CA PRO A 614 38.65 -53.27 4.34
C PRO A 614 39.06 -53.95 5.65
N VAL A 615 38.05 -54.38 6.42
CA VAL A 615 38.24 -55.17 7.65
C VAL A 615 39.04 -56.41 7.27
N ALA A 616 40.24 -56.55 7.83
CA ALA A 616 41.05 -57.75 7.66
C ALA A 616 40.27 -58.97 8.17
N ALA A 617 40.19 -60.01 7.33
CA ALA A 617 39.50 -61.25 7.63
C ALA A 617 40.01 -61.87 8.95
N PRO A 618 39.14 -62.46 9.78
CA PRO A 618 39.58 -63.13 10.99
C PRO A 618 40.50 -64.31 10.63
N ALA A 619 41.66 -64.38 11.27
CA ALA A 619 42.62 -65.47 11.11
C ALA A 619 41.97 -66.85 11.38
N PRO A 620 42.34 -67.90 10.63
CA PRO A 620 41.74 -69.21 10.80
C PRO A 620 42.02 -69.75 12.21
N ARG A 621 40.97 -70.21 12.89
CA ARG A 621 41.06 -70.92 14.17
C ARG A 621 41.90 -72.18 13.98
N GLY A 622 43.06 -72.24 14.64
CA GLY A 622 43.82 -73.47 14.80
C GLY A 622 43.00 -74.50 15.58
N GLU A 623 42.92 -75.70 15.03
CA GLU A 623 42.28 -76.88 15.62
C GLU A 623 42.93 -77.23 16.98
N LEU A 624 42.10 -77.46 18.00
CA LEU A 624 42.46 -78.28 19.16
C LEU A 624 41.79 -79.66 18.99
N PRO A 625 42.49 -80.76 19.31
CA PRO A 625 42.08 -82.10 18.89
C PRO A 625 40.87 -82.64 19.68
N ARG A 626 40.01 -83.37 18.95
CA ARG A 626 38.83 -84.14 19.41
C ARG A 626 39.21 -85.24 20.42
N PRO A 627 38.26 -85.68 21.27
CA PRO A 627 37.32 -86.75 20.87
C PRO A 627 35.89 -86.26 20.61
#